data_AF-A0A451BS87-F1
#
_entry.id   AF-A0A451BS87-F1
#
_cell.length_a   1.000
_cell.length_b   1.000
_cell.length_c   1.000
_cell.angle_alpha   90.00
_cell.angle_beta   90.00
_cell.angle_gamma   90.00
#
_symmetry.space_group_name_H-M   'P 1'
#
loop_
_entity.id
_entity.type
_entity.pdbx_description
1 polymer ?
#
loop_
_entity_poly.entity_id
_entity_poly.type
_entity_poly.pdbx_seq_one_letter_code
_entity_poly.pdbx_strand_id
1 'polypeptide(L)' 'MNDDLLILLNRLKSVENLDDLNDVKELGDSILRKEKSLLKKICG' A
#
# COMPACT_ATOMS: atom_id res chain seq x y z
N MET A 1 -9.36 -4.26 -1.96
CA MET A 1 -8.03 -4.92 -1.99
C MET A 1 -7.41 -4.86 -3.38
N ASN A 2 -8.16 -5.15 -4.46
CA ASN A 2 -7.62 -5.06 -5.83
C ASN A 2 -7.32 -3.61 -6.27
N ASP A 3 -8.17 -2.64 -5.91
CA ASP A 3 -7.99 -1.23 -6.31
C ASP A 3 -6.78 -0.56 -5.63
N ASP A 4 -6.62 -0.74 -4.32
CA ASP A 4 -5.48 -0.20 -3.56
C ASP A 4 -4.14 -0.75 -4.10
N LEU A 5 -4.09 -2.04 -4.46
CA LEU A 5 -2.91 -2.66 -5.03
C LEU A 5 -2.62 -2.14 -6.44
N LEU A 6 -3.64 -1.96 -7.27
CA LEU A 6 -3.49 -1.39 -8.61
C LEU A 6 -2.99 0.07 -8.54
N ILE A 7 -3.49 0.86 -7.59
CA ILE A 7 -3.02 2.22 -7.33
C ILE A 7 -1.54 2.21 -6.93
N LEU A 8 -1.14 1.32 -6.01
CA LEU A 8 0.25 1.18 -5.59
C LEU A 8 1.16 0.83 -6.79
N LEU A 9 0.76 -0.12 -7.63
CA LEU A 9 1.53 -0.52 -8.81
C LEU A 9 1.65 0.61 -9.85
N ASN A 10 0.59 1.41 -10.04
CA ASN A 10 0.63 2.55 -10.95
C ASN A 10 1.52 3.68 -10.42
N ARG A 11 1.48 3.94 -9.11
CA ARG A 11 2.37 4.91 -8.45
C ARG A 11 3.82 4.48 -8.53
N LEU A 12 4.11 3.19 -8.28
CA LEU A 12 5.46 2.63 -8.36
C LEU A 12 6.06 2.76 -9.78
N LYS A 13 5.25 2.59 -10.83
CA LYS A 13 5.68 2.80 -12.22
C LYS A 13 6.03 4.25 -12.55
N SER A 14 5.56 5.20 -11.75
CA SER A 14 5.68 6.64 -11.98
C SER A 14 6.64 7.30 -10.98
N VAL A 15 7.46 6.53 -10.26
CA VAL A 15 8.49 7.05 -9.35
C VAL A 15 9.63 7.63 -10.16
N GLU A 16 9.88 8.93 -9.99
CA GLU A 16 10.98 9.64 -10.65
C GLU A 16 12.01 10.14 -9.64
N ASN A 17 11.65 10.27 -8.36
CA ASN A 17 12.53 10.78 -7.31
C ASN A 17 12.32 10.07 -5.95
N LEU A 18 13.10 10.48 -4.96
CA LEU A 18 13.09 9.90 -3.62
C LEU A 18 11.80 10.20 -2.84
N ASP A 19 11.17 11.35 -3.09
CA ASP A 19 9.92 11.75 -2.45
C ASP A 19 8.76 10.90 -2.97
N ASP A 20 8.70 10.63 -4.29
CA ASP A 20 7.73 9.70 -4.88
C ASP A 20 7.84 8.29 -4.28
N LEU A 21 9.08 7.85 -3.98
CA LEU A 21 9.34 6.57 -3.35
C LEU A 21 8.82 6.53 -1.90
N ASN A 22 8.95 7.63 -1.16
CA ASN A 22 8.38 7.76 0.18
C ASN A 22 6.85 7.70 0.14
N ASP A 23 6.21 8.39 -0.80
CA ASP A 23 4.75 8.34 -0.99
C ASP A 23 4.28 6.91 -1.29
N VAL A 24 4.96 6.22 -2.21
CA VAL A 24 4.66 4.81 -2.54
C VAL A 24 4.81 3.90 -1.32
N LYS A 25 5.86 4.11 -0.52
CA LYS A 25 6.08 3.36 0.71
C LYS A 25 4.95 3.59 1.72
N GLU A 26 4.52 4.83 1.94
CA GLU A 26 3.42 5.13 2.86
C GLU A 26 2.10 4.47 2.43
N LEU A 27 1.85 4.47 1.13
CA LEU A 27 0.68 3.83 0.52
C LEU A 27 0.73 2.30 0.74
N GLY A 28 1.89 1.68 0.53
CA GLY A 28 2.12 0.26 0.83
C GLY A 28 1.93 -0.08 2.31
N ASP A 29 2.51 0.73 3.20
CA ASP A 29 2.38 0.58 4.66
C ASP A 29 0.90 0.69 5.10
N SER A 30 0.11 1.55 4.45
CA SER A 30 -1.32 1.71 4.71
C SER A 30 -2.11 0.44 4.34
N ILE A 31 -1.83 -0.14 3.18
CA ILE A 31 -2.45 -1.40 2.72
C ILE A 31 -2.13 -2.53 3.71
N LEU A 32 -0.87 -2.68 4.10
CA LEU A 32 -0.45 -3.70 5.07
C LEU A 32 -1.15 -3.56 6.42
N ARG A 33 -1.36 -2.33 6.90
CA ARG A 33 -2.12 -2.08 8.14
C ARG A 33 -3.59 -2.51 8.02
N LYS A 34 -4.24 -2.25 6.89
CA LYS A 34 -5.61 -2.70 6.63
C LYS A 34 -5.70 -4.22 6.64
N GLU A 35 -4.82 -4.91 5.92
CA GLU A 35 -4.79 -6.37 5.87
C GLU A 35 -4.52 -6.99 7.24
N LYS A 36 -3.58 -6.42 8.01
CA LYS A 36 -3.31 -6.86 9.38
C LYS A 36 -4.52 -6.67 10.30
N SER A 37 -5.30 -5.61 10.12
CA SER A 37 -6.54 -5.38 10.88
C SER A 37 -7.61 -6.41 10.52
N LEU A 38 -7.76 -6.73 9.23
CA LEU A 38 -8.70 -7.77 8.76
C LEU A 38 -8.31 -9.14 9.29
N LEU A 39 -7.03 -9.52 9.18
CA LEU A 39 -6.54 -10.80 9.69
C LEU A 39 -6.80 -10.95 11.19
N LYS A 40 -6.58 -9.88 11.99
CA LYS A 40 -6.90 -9.87 13.42
C LYS A 40 -8.39 -10.08 13.70
N LYS A 41 -9.29 -9.58 12.85
CA LYS A 41 -10.74 -9.77 13.02
C LYS A 41 -11.18 -11.20 12.68
N ILE A 42 -10.44 -11.89 11.82
CA ILE A 42 -10.76 -13.26 11.40
C ILE A 42 -10.18 -14.28 12.37
N CYS A 43 -8.96 -14.06 12.87
CA CYS A 43 -8.23 -15.00 13.72
C CYS A 43 -8.33 -14.70 15.22
N GLY A 44 -8.98 -13.61 15.61
CA GLY A 44 -9.14 -13.16 16.99
C GLY A 44 -10.48 -13.53 17.60
#